data_AF-A0A0M3JRJ6-F1
#
_entry.id   AF-A0A0M3JRJ6-F1
#
_cell.length_a   1.000
_cell.length_b   1.000
_cell.length_c   1.000
_cell.angle_alpha   90.00
_cell.angle_beta   90.00
_cell.angle_gamma   90.00
#
_symmetry.space_group_name_H-M   'P 1'
#
loop_
_entity.id
_entity.type
_entity.pdbx_description
1 polymer ?
#
loop_
_entity_poly.entity_id
_entity_poly.type
_entity_poly.pdbx_seq_one_letter_code
_entity_poly.pdbx_strand_id
1 'polypeptide(L)'
;MTSASVSATRNYFTMLQPSTSCRGTTSKHRRRSLWHLAKRFIQPISNRSSHTVTSESTLSIQQRERLVPAVLLNVLEQLSAYDRIRLRQVSQLCNFLCTTIPIRLPPLKLQSASNGELYLFSEAPELIAYHLIPELDLSEVIGDDGTVALKDWQAELILKRIACRVDHVEHLWLETSINGLLCGAFVKQLEQVNIDAKPYRRRVTLNKLTIVGNKKSDIEQVSKMICCFSAYVKQLRLRHMRVESNTQSKHLWNSISMCHHLKQFQYETCRYDKYSHLYLSNALSHKNISILELGGVEDLQSIDIAQITANCQIRHLSIVCPKIIIDSYLNGGIIPVLGLLATLLIQCEATYALDDLESRQKVIRVLKSMKVDAILEVIHVVDNHAAQAARAMSYWLEISRETDRTVMLKLSDISQDRVDQAVGRLIRKCENVMKASFQSNSLVLTRGNGRIHVLDKYTWFGDDEYEQ
;
A
#
# COMPACT_ATOMS: atom_id res chain seq x y z
N MET A 1 -18.22 -27.08 30.66
CA MET A 1 -18.62 -27.58 29.33
C MET A 1 -18.67 -26.39 28.39
N THR A 2 -17.71 -26.35 27.44
CA THR A 2 -17.67 -25.64 26.13
C THR A 2 -18.32 -24.24 26.06
N SER A 3 -17.63 -23.10 26.17
CA SER A 3 -16.64 -22.46 25.27
C SER A 3 -17.02 -22.44 23.78
N ALA A 4 -17.70 -21.37 23.34
CA ALA A 4 -17.86 -21.02 21.92
C ALA A 4 -17.00 -19.80 21.62
N SER A 5 -15.87 -20.05 20.96
CA SER A 5 -14.97 -19.08 20.37
C SER A 5 -15.58 -18.52 19.08
N VAL A 6 -15.82 -17.21 19.01
CA VAL A 6 -16.25 -16.56 17.76
C VAL A 6 -15.01 -16.26 16.93
N SER A 7 -14.83 -17.06 15.88
CA SER A 7 -13.93 -16.84 14.76
C SER A 7 -14.72 -16.28 13.58
N ALA A 8 -14.45 -15.04 13.17
CA ALA A 8 -14.87 -14.53 11.86
C ALA A 8 -14.00 -13.33 11.45
N THR A 9 -12.77 -13.60 11.04
CA THR A 9 -11.98 -12.68 10.22
C THR A 9 -11.39 -13.52 9.10
N ARG A 10 -12.10 -13.58 7.97
CA ARG A 10 -11.66 -14.28 6.75
C ARG A 10 -11.90 -13.37 5.54
N ASN A 11 -10.80 -12.72 5.14
CA ASN A 11 -10.24 -12.55 3.79
C ASN A 11 -11.15 -12.25 2.58
N TYR A 12 -10.77 -11.30 1.72
CA TYR A 12 -10.00 -11.49 0.45
C TYR A 12 -10.20 -10.26 -0.46
N PHE A 13 -9.11 -9.72 -1.03
CA PHE A 13 -9.14 -8.80 -2.17
C PHE A 13 -8.12 -9.22 -3.22
N THR A 14 -8.62 -9.40 -4.44
CA THR A 14 -7.94 -9.74 -5.69
C THR A 14 -7.39 -8.48 -6.34
N MET A 15 -6.15 -8.49 -6.83
CA MET A 15 -5.70 -7.55 -7.85
C MET A 15 -5.79 -8.25 -9.21
N LEU A 16 -6.57 -7.68 -10.14
CA LEU A 16 -6.59 -8.12 -11.54
C LEU A 16 -5.43 -7.47 -12.31
N GLN A 17 -4.87 -8.27 -13.21
CA GLN A 17 -3.72 -7.98 -14.05
C GLN A 17 -4.03 -6.97 -15.17
N PRO A 18 -3.03 -6.21 -15.66
CA PRO A 18 -3.10 -5.59 -16.97
C PRO A 18 -2.95 -6.64 -18.07
N SER A 19 -3.89 -6.66 -19.01
CA SER A 19 -3.81 -7.44 -20.23
C SER A 19 -2.65 -6.93 -21.11
N THR A 20 -1.60 -7.73 -21.27
CA THR A 20 -0.56 -7.46 -22.27
C THR A 20 -0.70 -8.44 -23.42
N SER A 21 -1.21 -7.95 -24.55
CA SER A 21 -1.22 -8.74 -25.79
C SER A 21 0.21 -8.89 -26.31
N CYS A 22 0.65 -10.14 -26.44
CA CYS A 22 1.91 -10.53 -27.06
C CYS A 22 2.01 -10.10 -28.53
N ARG A 23 3.08 -9.38 -28.89
CA ARG A 23 3.77 -9.52 -30.19
C ARG A 23 5.28 -9.39 -30.00
N GLY A 24 5.91 -10.49 -29.61
CA GLY A 24 7.36 -10.67 -29.66
C GLY A 24 7.78 -11.37 -30.95
N THR A 25 8.84 -10.86 -31.59
CA THR A 25 9.94 -11.66 -32.21
C THR A 25 10.94 -10.77 -32.97
N THR A 26 10.54 -9.61 -33.52
CA THR A 26 11.44 -8.77 -34.31
C THR A 26 12.35 -7.84 -33.50
N SER A 27 11.97 -7.46 -32.27
CA SER A 27 12.79 -6.55 -31.43
C SER A 27 13.97 -7.24 -30.74
N LYS A 28 13.89 -8.56 -30.49
CA LYS A 28 14.95 -9.36 -29.84
C LYS A 28 16.20 -9.49 -30.72
N HIS A 29 16.04 -9.62 -32.03
CA HIS A 29 17.17 -9.71 -32.98
C HIS A 29 17.86 -8.37 -33.23
N ARG A 30 17.10 -7.25 -33.30
CA ARG A 30 17.68 -5.90 -33.44
C ARG A 30 18.52 -5.51 -32.21
N ARG A 31 18.06 -5.81 -30.99
CA ARG A 31 18.77 -5.50 -29.73
C ARG A 31 20.10 -6.26 -29.56
N ARG A 32 20.18 -7.52 -30.03
CA ARG A 32 21.44 -8.31 -30.02
C ARG A 32 22.52 -7.69 -30.93
N SER A 33 22.13 -7.11 -32.07
CA SER A 33 23.08 -6.49 -33.02
C SER A 33 23.69 -5.18 -32.51
N LEU A 34 22.89 -4.33 -31.87
CA LEU A 34 23.35 -3.08 -31.25
C LEU A 34 24.27 -3.34 -30.05
N TRP A 35 24.00 -4.40 -29.27
CA TRP A 35 24.86 -4.82 -28.17
C TRP A 35 26.25 -5.29 -28.63
N HIS A 36 26.33 -6.05 -29.72
CA HIS A 36 27.63 -6.43 -30.30
C HIS A 36 28.41 -5.24 -30.83
N LEU A 37 27.72 -4.24 -31.40
CA LEU A 37 28.33 -2.98 -31.82
C LEU A 37 28.84 -2.15 -30.63
N ALA A 38 28.01 -1.92 -29.61
CA ALA A 38 28.41 -1.18 -28.40
C ALA A 38 29.59 -1.85 -27.68
N LYS A 39 29.61 -3.19 -27.60
CA LYS A 39 30.70 -3.95 -26.97
C LYS A 39 32.03 -3.82 -27.72
N ARG A 40 32.01 -3.56 -29.04
CA ARG A 40 33.22 -3.26 -29.84
C ARG A 40 33.79 -1.88 -29.54
N PHE A 41 32.95 -0.89 -29.21
CA PHE A 41 33.39 0.47 -28.88
C PHE A 41 33.80 0.66 -27.42
N ILE A 42 33.40 -0.25 -26.52
CA ILE A 42 33.64 -0.16 -25.06
C ILE A 42 34.61 -1.27 -24.59
N GLN A 43 35.65 -1.60 -25.37
CA GLN A 43 36.70 -2.50 -24.88
C GLN A 43 37.64 -1.78 -23.89
N PRO A 44 38.05 -2.43 -22.80
CA PRO A 44 39.02 -1.87 -21.87
C PRO A 44 40.39 -1.75 -22.56
N ILE A 45 41.05 -0.62 -22.36
CA ILE A 45 42.48 -0.47 -22.67
C ILE A 45 43.22 -1.43 -21.73
N SER A 46 43.49 -2.65 -22.20
CA SER A 46 44.41 -3.56 -21.53
C SER A 46 45.81 -2.96 -21.65
N ASN A 47 46.32 -2.42 -20.55
CA ASN A 47 47.74 -2.22 -20.37
C ASN A 47 48.41 -3.60 -20.31
N ARG A 48 48.79 -4.12 -21.47
CA ARG A 48 49.89 -5.07 -21.60
C ARG A 48 51.08 -4.33 -22.20
N SER A 49 51.79 -3.60 -21.34
CA SER A 49 53.14 -3.14 -21.63
C SER A 49 54.10 -4.31 -21.37
N SER A 50 54.20 -5.24 -22.32
CA SER A 50 55.45 -6.00 -22.49
C SER A 50 56.36 -5.13 -23.34
N HIS A 51 57.30 -4.45 -22.69
CA HIS A 51 58.36 -3.71 -23.37
C HIS A 51 59.15 -4.67 -24.26
N THR A 52 59.07 -4.47 -25.56
CA THR A 52 60.17 -4.69 -26.49
C THR A 52 60.12 -3.55 -27.49
N VAL A 53 61.08 -2.65 -27.36
CA VAL A 53 61.30 -1.49 -28.22
C VAL A 53 61.93 -2.01 -29.51
N THR A 54 61.37 -1.66 -30.66
CA THR A 54 62.14 -1.25 -31.85
C THR A 54 61.24 -0.60 -32.90
N SER A 55 61.58 0.66 -33.17
CA SER A 55 61.58 1.33 -34.49
C SER A 55 60.28 1.52 -35.28
N GLU A 56 59.85 2.79 -35.31
CA GLU A 56 59.37 3.52 -36.48
C GLU A 56 58.33 2.86 -37.41
N SER A 57 57.05 3.18 -37.16
CA SER A 57 56.14 3.59 -38.22
C SER A 57 55.07 4.53 -37.65
N THR A 58 55.21 5.80 -37.98
CA THR A 58 54.16 6.80 -37.96
C THR A 58 53.03 6.38 -38.92
N LEU A 59 51.79 6.83 -38.62
CA LEU A 59 50.56 6.70 -39.41
C LEU A 59 49.62 5.53 -39.03
N SER A 60 49.03 5.61 -37.83
CA SER A 60 47.56 5.78 -37.69
C SER A 60 47.20 5.71 -36.20
N ILE A 61 47.50 6.77 -35.43
CA ILE A 61 46.70 7.02 -34.24
C ILE A 61 45.34 7.47 -34.78
N GLN A 62 44.50 6.50 -35.11
CA GLN A 62 43.06 6.72 -35.24
C GLN A 62 42.69 7.60 -34.04
N GLN A 63 42.18 8.79 -34.32
CA GLN A 63 41.46 9.60 -33.36
C GLN A 63 40.36 8.69 -32.80
N ARG A 64 40.67 7.97 -31.72
CA ARG A 64 39.68 7.22 -30.96
C ARG A 64 38.83 8.29 -30.32
N GLU A 65 37.73 8.63 -31.00
CA GLU A 65 36.68 9.50 -30.49
C GLU A 65 36.42 9.11 -29.04
N ARG A 66 36.90 9.95 -28.11
CA ARG A 66 36.72 9.70 -26.70
C ARG A 66 35.23 9.91 -26.45
N LEU A 67 34.53 8.83 -26.12
CA LEU A 67 33.14 8.89 -25.68
C LEU A 67 33.04 9.93 -24.56
N VAL A 68 32.33 11.04 -24.83
CA VAL A 68 32.18 12.14 -23.90
C VAL A 68 31.31 11.66 -22.73
N PRO A 69 31.78 11.73 -21.47
CA PRO A 69 31.03 11.22 -20.31
C PRO A 69 29.61 11.79 -20.18
N ALA A 70 29.41 13.07 -20.54
CA ALA A 70 28.10 13.70 -20.54
C ALA A 70 27.13 13.09 -21.57
N VAL A 71 27.62 12.75 -22.77
CA VAL A 71 26.82 12.09 -23.81
C VAL A 71 26.49 10.66 -23.38
N LEU A 72 27.46 9.94 -22.82
CA LEU A 72 27.24 8.61 -22.25
C LEU A 72 26.20 8.65 -21.12
N LEU A 73 26.27 9.63 -20.23
CA LEU A 73 25.30 9.77 -19.14
C LEU A 73 23.88 9.97 -19.68
N ASN A 74 23.70 10.88 -20.64
CA ASN A 74 22.40 11.11 -21.29
C ASN A 74 21.84 9.83 -21.95
N VAL A 75 22.70 9.05 -22.63
CA VAL A 75 22.28 7.77 -23.23
C VAL A 75 21.92 6.77 -22.14
N LEU A 76 22.74 6.65 -21.09
CA LEU A 76 22.50 5.72 -19.98
C LEU A 76 21.20 6.05 -19.25
N GLU A 77 20.85 7.32 -19.07
CA GLU A 77 19.60 7.74 -18.44
C GLU A 77 18.36 7.31 -19.22
N GLN A 78 18.45 7.20 -20.55
CA GLN A 78 17.35 6.72 -21.41
C GLN A 78 17.22 5.19 -21.45
N LEU A 79 18.20 4.46 -20.92
CA LEU A 79 18.16 2.99 -20.90
C LEU A 79 17.32 2.46 -19.73
N SER A 80 16.76 1.27 -19.94
CA SER A 80 16.08 0.54 -18.87
C SER A 80 17.02 0.33 -17.67
N ALA A 81 16.46 0.18 -16.46
CA ALA A 81 17.26 -0.13 -15.28
C ALA A 81 18.12 -1.38 -15.50
N TYR A 82 17.54 -2.41 -16.14
CA TYR A 82 18.24 -3.63 -16.51
C TYR A 82 19.45 -3.40 -17.44
N ASP A 83 19.27 -2.67 -18.54
CA ASP A 83 20.36 -2.40 -19.49
C ASP A 83 21.49 -1.58 -18.84
N ARG A 84 21.14 -0.61 -17.99
CA ARG A 84 22.11 0.15 -17.20
C ARG A 84 22.94 -0.74 -16.26
N ILE A 85 22.29 -1.70 -15.60
CA ILE A 85 22.96 -2.65 -14.69
C ILE A 85 23.95 -3.52 -15.47
N ARG A 86 23.56 -4.02 -16.64
CA ARG A 86 24.49 -4.79 -17.50
C ARG A 86 25.68 -3.96 -17.95
N LEU A 87 25.46 -2.68 -18.28
CA LEU A 87 26.53 -1.77 -18.70
C LEU A 87 27.52 -1.44 -17.58
N ARG A 88 27.12 -1.53 -16.30
CA ARG A 88 28.06 -1.39 -15.16
C ARG A 88 29.20 -2.41 -15.22
N GLN A 89 28.97 -3.57 -15.83
CA GLN A 89 29.97 -4.64 -15.93
C GLN A 89 30.88 -4.52 -17.16
N VAL A 90 30.63 -3.57 -18.07
CA VAL A 90 31.34 -3.47 -19.35
C VAL A 90 32.62 -2.64 -19.25
N SER A 91 32.62 -1.55 -18.49
CA SER A 91 33.84 -0.73 -18.27
C SER A 91 33.80 0.04 -16.96
N GLN A 92 34.96 0.48 -16.48
CA GLN A 92 35.08 1.32 -15.28
C GLN A 92 34.34 2.67 -15.44
N LEU A 93 34.37 3.27 -16.64
CA LEU A 93 33.67 4.52 -16.92
C LEU A 93 32.15 4.33 -16.90
N CYS A 94 31.64 3.27 -17.54
CA CYS A 94 30.22 2.94 -17.47
C CYS A 94 29.80 2.60 -16.04
N ASN A 95 30.63 1.90 -15.27
CA ASN A 95 30.36 1.64 -13.85
C ASN A 95 30.27 2.95 -13.07
N PHE A 96 31.24 3.86 -13.23
CA PHE A 96 31.24 5.16 -12.58
C PHE A 96 29.99 5.99 -12.94
N LEU A 97 29.68 6.15 -14.22
CA LEU A 97 28.50 6.91 -14.68
C LEU A 97 27.20 6.22 -14.26
N CYS A 98 27.08 4.90 -14.35
CA CYS A 98 25.89 4.21 -13.89
C CYS A 98 25.75 4.25 -12.36
N THR A 99 26.83 4.42 -11.57
CA THR A 99 26.71 4.63 -10.11
C THR A 99 26.15 6.00 -9.74
N THR A 100 26.27 7.01 -10.62
CA THR A 100 25.61 8.29 -10.41
C THR A 100 24.11 8.23 -10.73
N ILE A 101 23.63 7.19 -11.42
CA ILE A 101 22.22 6.99 -11.71
C ILE A 101 21.59 6.05 -10.66
N PRO A 102 20.54 6.48 -9.93
CA PRO A 102 19.94 5.66 -8.88
C PRO A 102 19.17 4.46 -9.45
N ILE A 103 19.37 3.29 -8.86
CA ILE A 103 18.53 2.11 -9.12
C ILE A 103 17.24 2.26 -8.34
N ARG A 104 16.15 2.41 -9.09
CA ARG A 104 14.79 2.47 -8.55
C ARG A 104 14.09 1.14 -8.78
N LEU A 105 13.53 0.58 -7.72
CA LEU A 105 12.70 -0.62 -7.75
C LEU A 105 11.22 -0.17 -7.80
N PRO A 106 10.44 -0.61 -8.81
CA PRO A 106 8.99 -0.38 -8.84
C PRO A 106 8.29 -1.13 -7.70
N PRO A 107 6.96 -1.02 -7.55
CA PRO A 107 6.22 -1.76 -6.55
C PRO A 107 6.56 -3.26 -6.53
N LEU A 108 6.80 -3.75 -5.32
CA LEU A 108 7.17 -5.13 -5.04
C LEU A 108 6.23 -5.69 -3.97
N LYS A 109 5.55 -6.79 -4.26
CA LYS A 109 4.71 -7.50 -3.29
C LYS A 109 5.20 -8.92 -3.08
N LEU A 110 5.40 -9.28 -1.81
CA LEU A 110 5.61 -10.65 -1.36
C LEU A 110 4.37 -11.09 -0.60
N GLN A 111 3.77 -12.20 -1.00
CA GLN A 111 2.51 -12.69 -0.44
C GLN A 111 2.55 -14.19 -0.15
N SER A 112 2.20 -14.59 1.07
CA SER A 112 1.97 -16.00 1.38
C SER A 112 0.56 -16.41 0.96
N ALA A 113 0.44 -17.46 0.16
CA ALA A 113 -0.82 -18.10 -0.15
C ALA A 113 -1.30 -18.98 1.01
N SER A 114 -2.57 -19.42 0.96
CA SER A 114 -3.18 -20.23 2.02
C SER A 114 -2.55 -21.62 2.18
N ASN A 115 -1.90 -22.13 1.14
CA ASN A 115 -1.14 -23.38 1.16
C ASN A 115 0.27 -23.22 1.77
N GLY A 116 0.65 -22.00 2.17
CA GLY A 116 1.96 -21.70 2.75
C GLY A 116 3.04 -21.35 1.71
N GLU A 117 2.74 -21.42 0.42
CA GLU A 117 3.66 -20.98 -0.62
C GLU A 117 3.80 -19.46 -0.64
N LEU A 118 4.97 -19.00 -1.03
CA LEU A 118 5.28 -17.58 -1.11
C LEU A 118 5.35 -17.15 -2.57
N TYR A 119 4.67 -16.07 -2.90
CA TYR A 119 4.61 -15.53 -4.24
C TYR A 119 5.17 -14.12 -4.28
N LEU A 120 5.86 -13.83 -5.37
CA LEU A 120 6.40 -12.53 -5.68
C LEU A 120 5.67 -11.93 -6.88
N PHE A 121 5.20 -10.70 -6.70
CA PHE A 121 4.55 -9.88 -7.70
C PHE A 121 5.40 -8.62 -7.92
N SER A 122 5.73 -8.35 -9.17
CA SER A 122 6.49 -7.16 -9.55
C SER A 122 6.18 -6.75 -10.97
N GLU A 123 6.18 -5.44 -11.20
CA GLU A 123 6.07 -4.86 -12.54
C GLU A 123 7.38 -4.95 -13.36
N ALA A 124 8.50 -5.32 -12.72
CA ALA A 124 9.81 -5.48 -13.37
C ALA A 124 10.51 -6.77 -12.90
N PRO A 125 9.97 -7.96 -13.22
CA PRO A 125 10.52 -9.25 -12.79
C PRO A 125 11.98 -9.46 -13.25
N GLU A 126 12.38 -8.88 -14.39
CA GLU A 126 13.76 -8.90 -14.87
C GLU A 126 14.75 -8.22 -13.92
N LEU A 127 14.35 -7.16 -13.21
CA LEU A 127 15.23 -6.51 -12.24
C LEU A 127 15.45 -7.39 -11.02
N ILE A 128 14.45 -8.19 -10.65
CA ILE A 128 14.58 -9.16 -9.57
C ILE A 128 15.50 -10.31 -10.02
N ALA A 129 15.15 -10.93 -11.14
CA ALA A 129 15.88 -12.08 -11.69
C ALA A 129 17.35 -11.77 -11.92
N TYR A 130 17.67 -10.64 -12.56
CA TYR A 130 19.03 -10.40 -13.03
C TYR A 130 19.86 -9.45 -12.16
N HIS A 131 19.26 -8.72 -11.22
CA HIS A 131 19.99 -7.77 -10.38
C HIS A 131 19.90 -8.08 -8.90
N LEU A 132 18.75 -8.52 -8.40
CA LEU A 132 18.65 -8.91 -7.00
C LEU A 132 19.18 -10.32 -6.79
N ILE A 133 18.76 -11.28 -7.61
CA ILE A 133 19.11 -12.69 -7.46
C ILE A 133 19.56 -13.34 -8.80
N PRO A 134 20.58 -12.80 -9.50
CA PRO A 134 21.11 -13.36 -10.75
C PRO A 134 21.62 -14.80 -10.64
N GLU A 135 21.95 -15.24 -9.43
CA GLU A 135 22.34 -16.61 -9.13
C GLU A 135 21.19 -17.63 -9.20
N LEU A 136 19.94 -17.18 -9.25
CA LEU A 136 18.77 -18.05 -9.30
C LEU A 136 18.15 -18.02 -10.70
N ASP A 137 17.94 -19.21 -11.27
CA ASP A 137 17.13 -19.33 -12.47
C ASP A 137 15.65 -19.26 -12.10
N LEU A 138 15.05 -18.08 -12.29
CA LEU A 138 13.62 -17.88 -12.06
C LEU A 138 12.76 -18.31 -13.25
N SER A 139 13.36 -18.76 -14.37
CA SER A 139 12.61 -19.10 -15.58
C SER A 139 11.70 -20.32 -15.43
N GLU A 140 12.03 -21.24 -14.51
CA GLU A 140 11.20 -22.41 -14.19
C GLU A 140 10.07 -22.11 -13.18
N VAL A 141 10.06 -20.91 -12.61
CA VAL A 141 9.23 -20.57 -11.43
C VAL A 141 8.26 -19.41 -11.70
N ILE A 142 8.29 -18.87 -12.93
CA ILE A 142 7.34 -17.86 -13.39
C ILE A 142 6.07 -18.59 -13.85
N GLY A 143 4.97 -18.37 -13.13
CA GLY A 143 3.64 -18.82 -13.54
C GLY A 143 3.16 -18.08 -14.80
N ASP A 144 2.12 -18.62 -15.44
CA ASP A 144 1.51 -18.02 -16.64
C ASP A 144 1.00 -16.59 -16.41
N ASP A 145 0.75 -16.24 -15.15
CA ASP A 145 0.30 -14.93 -14.68
C ASP A 145 1.45 -13.96 -14.34
N GLY A 146 2.69 -14.35 -14.58
CA GLY A 146 3.89 -13.56 -14.28
C GLY A 146 4.28 -13.57 -12.80
N THR A 147 3.60 -14.35 -11.95
CA THR A 147 3.98 -14.51 -10.54
C THR A 147 5.17 -15.44 -10.40
N VAL A 148 6.03 -15.17 -9.42
CA VAL A 148 7.19 -16.02 -9.14
C VAL A 148 7.00 -16.71 -7.81
N ALA A 149 6.88 -18.04 -7.81
CA ALA A 149 6.88 -18.80 -6.57
C ALA A 149 8.28 -18.77 -5.93
N LEU A 150 8.34 -18.62 -4.61
CA LEU A 150 9.56 -18.46 -3.85
C LEU A 150 9.58 -19.38 -2.63
N LYS A 151 10.78 -19.76 -2.23
CA LYS A 151 11.08 -20.28 -0.89
C LYS A 151 11.41 -19.12 0.04
N ASP A 152 11.18 -19.30 1.35
CA ASP A 152 11.44 -18.28 2.38
C ASP A 152 12.84 -17.65 2.29
N TRP A 153 13.88 -18.48 2.10
CA TRP A 153 15.26 -18.01 2.00
C TRP A 153 15.51 -17.16 0.74
N GLN A 154 14.76 -17.38 -0.34
CA GLN A 154 14.88 -16.59 -1.57
C GLN A 154 14.29 -15.20 -1.35
N ALA A 155 13.14 -15.11 -0.66
CA ALA A 155 12.58 -13.82 -0.26
C ALA A 155 13.49 -13.08 0.72
N GLU A 156 14.06 -13.78 1.70
CA GLU A 156 15.07 -13.20 2.59
C GLU A 156 16.26 -12.63 1.80
N LEU A 157 16.77 -13.39 0.84
CA LEU A 157 17.85 -12.96 -0.04
C LEU A 157 17.46 -11.72 -0.85
N ILE A 158 16.24 -11.68 -1.42
CA ILE A 158 15.72 -10.50 -2.12
C ILE A 158 15.77 -9.27 -1.21
N LEU A 159 15.27 -9.34 0.03
CA LEU A 159 15.28 -8.21 0.96
C LEU A 159 16.69 -7.75 1.30
N LYS A 160 17.63 -8.68 1.57
CA LYS A 160 19.05 -8.35 1.76
C LYS A 160 19.63 -7.64 0.54
N ARG A 161 19.27 -8.09 -0.66
CA ARG A 161 19.78 -7.54 -1.93
C ARG A 161 19.19 -6.16 -2.21
N ILE A 162 17.94 -5.90 -1.82
CA ILE A 162 17.35 -4.55 -1.88
C ILE A 162 18.15 -3.60 -0.97
N ALA A 163 18.40 -4.00 0.28
CA ALA A 163 19.16 -3.18 1.24
C ALA A 163 20.56 -2.78 0.72
N CYS A 164 21.16 -3.58 -0.16
CA CYS A 164 22.53 -3.38 -0.62
C CYS A 164 22.68 -2.97 -2.10
N ARG A 165 21.73 -3.27 -2.98
CA ARG A 165 21.87 -3.03 -4.43
C ARG A 165 20.88 -1.99 -5.00
N VAL A 166 19.96 -1.47 -4.19
CA VAL A 166 18.90 -0.56 -4.62
C VAL A 166 19.03 0.78 -3.88
N ASP A 167 18.80 1.88 -4.58
CA ASP A 167 18.86 3.24 -4.02
C ASP A 167 17.47 3.74 -3.58
N HIS A 168 16.43 3.31 -4.29
CA HIS A 168 15.06 3.72 -4.03
C HIS A 168 14.07 2.59 -4.27
N VAL A 169 13.11 2.42 -3.37
CA VAL A 169 11.98 1.52 -3.51
C VAL A 169 10.69 2.34 -3.50
N GLU A 170 9.87 2.17 -4.53
CA GLU A 170 8.60 2.90 -4.62
C GLU A 170 7.59 2.37 -3.61
N HIS A 171 7.37 1.05 -3.59
CA HIS A 171 6.47 0.40 -2.65
C HIS A 171 6.97 -0.99 -2.32
N LEU A 172 7.14 -1.25 -1.03
CA LEU A 172 7.41 -2.59 -0.51
C LEU A 172 6.17 -3.10 0.24
N TRP A 173 5.56 -4.16 -0.27
CA TRP A 173 4.39 -4.82 0.33
C TRP A 173 4.77 -6.21 0.84
N LEU A 174 4.65 -6.41 2.14
CA LEU A 174 4.96 -7.66 2.84
C LEU A 174 3.67 -8.24 3.45
N GLU A 175 3.10 -9.23 2.79
CA GLU A 175 1.90 -9.95 3.22
C GLU A 175 2.25 -11.42 3.42
N THR A 176 3.19 -11.67 4.34
CA THR A 176 3.79 -13.00 4.51
C THR A 176 3.67 -13.49 5.95
N SER A 177 3.71 -14.81 6.12
CA SER A 177 3.77 -15.44 7.45
C SER A 177 5.15 -15.28 8.14
N ILE A 178 6.14 -14.69 7.44
CA ILE A 178 7.53 -14.55 7.86
C ILE A 178 8.00 -13.09 7.89
N ASN A 179 7.07 -12.13 8.02
CA ASN A 179 7.37 -10.69 7.99
C ASN A 179 8.49 -10.28 8.96
N GLY A 180 8.54 -10.82 10.19
CA GLY A 180 9.63 -10.54 11.13
C GLY A 180 11.02 -10.96 10.63
N LEU A 181 11.11 -12.11 9.96
CA LEU A 181 12.35 -12.61 9.36
C LEU A 181 12.79 -11.69 8.20
N LEU A 182 11.87 -11.32 7.32
CA LEU A 182 12.15 -10.44 6.18
C LEU A 182 12.60 -9.04 6.64
N CYS A 183 11.91 -8.45 7.62
CA CYS A 183 12.27 -7.17 8.22
C CYS A 183 13.66 -7.25 8.87
N GLY A 184 13.91 -8.28 9.68
CA GLY A 184 15.19 -8.46 10.36
C GLY A 184 16.37 -8.67 9.41
N ALA A 185 16.17 -9.45 8.33
CA ALA A 185 17.16 -9.66 7.29
C ALA A 185 17.51 -8.36 6.55
N PHE A 186 16.50 -7.54 6.23
CA PHE A 186 16.71 -6.23 5.62
C PHE A 186 17.53 -5.32 6.54
N VAL A 187 17.10 -5.17 7.80
CA VAL A 187 17.75 -4.29 8.79
C VAL A 187 19.20 -4.71 9.02
N LYS A 188 19.44 -6.00 9.28
CA LYS A 188 20.79 -6.54 9.50
C LYS A 188 21.70 -6.28 8.31
N GLN A 189 21.19 -6.47 7.09
CA GLN A 189 21.98 -6.24 5.89
C GLN A 189 22.30 -4.76 5.68
N LEU A 190 21.35 -3.87 5.99
CA LEU A 190 21.55 -2.43 5.91
C LEU A 190 22.61 -1.95 6.91
N GLU A 191 22.60 -2.48 8.14
CA GLU A 191 23.61 -2.19 9.17
C GLU A 191 25.01 -2.61 8.70
N GLN A 192 25.17 -3.84 8.19
CA GLN A 192 26.44 -4.33 7.64
C GLN A 192 26.94 -3.43 6.50
N VAL A 193 26.03 -3.06 5.60
CA VAL A 193 26.32 -2.20 4.45
C VAL A 193 26.82 -0.82 4.85
N ASN A 194 26.30 -0.26 5.93
CA ASN A 194 26.67 1.07 6.41
C ASN A 194 28.06 1.08 7.08
N ILE A 195 28.47 -0.03 7.71
CA ILE A 195 29.82 -0.19 8.28
C ILE A 195 30.86 -0.25 7.16
N ASP A 196 30.58 -1.00 6.10
CA ASP A 196 31.50 -1.23 4.98
C ASP A 196 31.38 -0.20 3.85
N ALA A 197 30.73 0.94 4.10
CA ALA A 197 30.26 1.82 3.03
C ALA A 197 31.41 2.51 2.27
N LYS A 198 31.48 2.25 0.96
CA LYS A 198 32.25 3.06 0.01
C LYS A 198 31.70 4.51 -0.02
N PRO A 199 32.54 5.54 -0.24
CA PRO A 199 32.15 6.95 -0.13
C PRO A 199 31.03 7.43 -1.08
N TYR A 200 30.65 6.62 -2.08
CA TYR A 200 29.65 6.99 -3.09
C TYR A 200 28.31 6.25 -2.94
N ARG A 201 28.10 5.50 -1.86
CA ARG A 201 26.88 4.70 -1.69
C ARG A 201 25.76 5.55 -1.13
N ARG A 202 24.62 5.58 -1.82
CA ARG A 202 23.41 6.25 -1.34
C ARG A 202 22.71 5.38 -0.31
N ARG A 203 22.11 6.03 0.69
CA ARG A 203 21.20 5.35 1.62
C ARG A 203 19.94 4.96 0.85
N VAL A 204 19.51 3.71 0.99
CA VAL A 204 18.25 3.24 0.41
C VAL A 204 17.09 4.05 0.97
N THR A 205 16.17 4.44 0.09
CA THR A 205 14.97 5.22 0.41
C THR A 205 13.71 4.44 0.04
N LEU A 206 12.60 4.69 0.73
CA LEU A 206 11.32 4.01 0.54
C LEU A 206 10.17 5.02 0.59
N ASN A 207 9.29 5.04 -0.43
CA ASN A 207 8.12 5.91 -0.43
C ASN A 207 6.94 5.30 0.33
N LYS A 208 6.62 4.02 0.06
CA LYS A 208 5.46 3.32 0.62
C LYS A 208 5.88 2.00 1.27
N LEU A 209 5.46 1.77 2.51
CA LEU A 209 5.63 0.50 3.21
C LEU A 209 4.25 -0.07 3.56
N THR A 210 4.00 -1.32 3.15
CA THR A 210 2.83 -2.08 3.57
C THR A 210 3.25 -3.38 4.22
N ILE A 211 2.78 -3.61 5.45
CA ILE A 211 3.02 -4.85 6.18
C ILE A 211 1.66 -5.37 6.62
N VAL A 212 1.36 -6.61 6.26
CA VAL A 212 0.09 -7.26 6.55
C VAL A 212 0.36 -8.51 7.39
N GLY A 213 -0.14 -8.51 8.62
CA GLY A 213 0.04 -9.59 9.57
C GLY A 213 1.43 -9.65 10.18
N ASN A 214 1.53 -10.26 11.35
CA ASN A 214 2.80 -10.51 12.02
C ASN A 214 2.68 -11.65 13.05
N LYS A 215 3.78 -12.36 13.30
CA LYS A 215 3.90 -13.21 14.49
C LYS A 215 4.15 -12.34 15.72
N LYS A 216 3.91 -12.90 16.91
CA LYS A 216 4.06 -12.19 18.19
C LYS A 216 5.43 -11.53 18.38
N SER A 217 6.49 -12.18 17.91
CA SER A 217 7.88 -11.72 17.99
C SER A 217 8.25 -10.63 16.99
N ASP A 218 7.45 -10.39 15.97
CA ASP A 218 7.89 -9.68 14.77
C ASP A 218 7.82 -8.17 14.93
N ILE A 219 7.00 -7.65 15.86
CA ILE A 219 6.78 -6.20 16.03
C ILE A 219 8.09 -5.44 16.23
N GLU A 220 9.06 -6.02 16.93
CA GLU A 220 10.37 -5.39 17.12
C GLU A 220 11.10 -5.18 15.78
N GLN A 221 11.11 -6.20 14.91
CA GLN A 221 11.79 -6.12 13.62
C GLN A 221 11.05 -5.20 12.65
N VAL A 222 9.71 -5.24 12.67
CA VAL A 222 8.86 -4.29 11.93
C VAL A 222 9.15 -2.85 12.34
N SER A 223 9.24 -2.60 13.65
CA SER A 223 9.57 -1.28 14.22
C SER A 223 10.94 -0.80 13.75
N LYS A 224 11.97 -1.65 13.82
CA LYS A 224 13.33 -1.33 13.31
C LYS A 224 13.34 -1.02 11.82
N MET A 225 12.57 -1.77 11.03
CA MET A 225 12.44 -1.51 9.60
C MET A 225 11.79 -0.15 9.31
N ILE A 226 10.73 0.22 10.04
CA ILE A 226 10.11 1.55 9.94
C ILE A 226 11.15 2.64 10.24
N CYS A 227 11.94 2.48 11.32
CA CYS A 227 13.01 3.40 11.67
C CYS A 227 14.07 3.58 10.57
N CYS A 228 14.35 2.55 9.78
CA CYS A 228 15.31 2.64 8.67
C CYS A 228 14.87 3.68 7.61
N PHE A 229 13.56 3.87 7.46
CA PHE A 229 12.92 4.70 6.42
C PHE A 229 12.17 5.93 6.96
N SER A 230 12.30 6.23 8.25
CA SER A 230 11.56 7.31 8.92
C SER A 230 11.72 8.68 8.25
N ALA A 231 12.89 8.95 7.66
CA ALA A 231 13.18 10.19 6.94
C ALA A 231 12.56 10.26 5.52
N TYR A 232 11.93 9.20 5.01
CA TYR A 232 11.49 9.15 3.61
C TYR A 232 10.05 8.66 3.42
N VAL A 233 9.57 7.78 4.30
CA VAL A 233 8.27 7.12 4.12
C VAL A 233 7.13 8.15 4.12
N LYS A 234 6.33 8.12 3.05
CA LYS A 234 5.16 8.98 2.85
C LYS A 234 3.86 8.24 3.11
N GLN A 235 3.84 6.94 2.89
CA GLN A 235 2.69 6.09 3.14
C GLN A 235 3.11 4.87 3.95
N LEU A 236 2.46 4.67 5.10
CA LEU A 236 2.68 3.50 5.95
C LEU A 236 1.34 2.82 6.20
N ARG A 237 1.25 1.55 5.78
CA ARG A 237 0.08 0.70 5.96
C ARG A 237 0.45 -0.52 6.77
N LEU A 238 -0.14 -0.65 7.95
CA LEU A 238 0.06 -1.75 8.86
C LEU A 238 -1.29 -2.43 9.06
N ARG A 239 -1.50 -3.59 8.46
CA ARG A 239 -2.80 -4.27 8.43
C ARG A 239 -2.77 -5.60 9.14
N HIS A 240 -3.90 -5.99 9.71
CA HIS A 240 -4.06 -7.22 10.50
C HIS A 240 -2.93 -7.42 11.52
N MET A 241 -2.48 -6.32 12.13
CA MET A 241 -1.40 -6.35 13.09
C MET A 241 -1.86 -6.97 14.41
N ARG A 242 -0.92 -7.62 15.10
CA ARG A 242 -1.09 -8.20 16.42
C ARG A 242 -0.03 -7.65 17.35
N VAL A 243 -0.45 -6.75 18.23
CA VAL A 243 0.36 -6.17 19.31
C VAL A 243 -0.14 -6.74 20.64
N GLU A 244 0.71 -7.48 21.36
CA GLU A 244 0.29 -8.22 22.55
C GLU A 244 0.73 -7.60 23.87
N SER A 245 1.61 -6.62 23.84
CA SER A 245 2.12 -6.00 25.06
C SER A 245 2.34 -4.50 24.91
N ASN A 246 2.31 -3.82 26.05
CA ASN A 246 2.60 -2.39 26.14
C ASN A 246 3.99 -2.05 25.58
N THR A 247 4.99 -2.89 25.85
CA THR A 247 6.35 -2.72 25.35
C THR A 247 6.41 -2.76 23.82
N GLN A 248 5.72 -3.73 23.20
CA GLN A 248 5.63 -3.82 21.73
C GLN A 248 4.95 -2.59 21.12
N SER A 249 3.84 -2.18 21.72
CA SER A 249 3.11 -0.97 21.31
C SER A 249 4.02 0.26 21.36
N LYS A 250 4.72 0.47 22.49
CA LYS A 250 5.65 1.59 22.66
C LYS A 250 6.74 1.59 21.59
N HIS A 251 7.36 0.46 21.29
CA HIS A 251 8.40 0.36 20.25
C HIS A 251 7.85 0.71 18.87
N LEU A 252 6.67 0.19 18.53
CA LEU A 252 6.03 0.44 17.24
C LEU A 252 5.70 1.93 17.06
N TRP A 253 5.00 2.53 18.02
CA TRP A 253 4.58 3.93 17.93
C TRP A 253 5.74 4.92 18.03
N ASN A 254 6.80 4.59 18.78
CA ASN A 254 8.04 5.37 18.76
C ASN A 254 8.70 5.35 17.38
N SER A 255 8.60 4.25 16.63
CA SER A 255 9.16 4.17 15.28
C SER A 255 8.34 5.00 14.29
N ILE A 256 7.01 4.99 14.44
CA ILE A 256 6.08 5.78 13.63
C ILE A 256 6.22 7.28 13.92
N SER A 257 6.46 7.67 15.18
CA SER A 257 6.64 9.08 15.56
C SER A 257 7.82 9.73 14.83
N MET A 258 8.88 8.96 14.52
CA MET A 258 10.02 9.43 13.73
C MET A 258 9.70 9.66 12.24
N CYS A 259 8.56 9.19 11.73
CA CYS A 259 8.20 9.32 10.32
C CYS A 259 7.65 10.72 9.98
N HIS A 260 8.51 11.72 9.79
CA HIS A 260 8.08 13.13 9.65
C HIS A 260 7.37 13.46 8.32
N HIS A 261 7.62 12.69 7.26
CA HIS A 261 7.03 12.93 5.93
C HIS A 261 5.75 12.13 5.66
N LEU A 262 5.19 11.50 6.69
CA LEU A 262 4.00 10.65 6.58
C LEU A 262 2.78 11.47 6.18
N LYS A 263 2.22 11.17 5.00
CA LYS A 263 1.02 11.80 4.44
C LYS A 263 -0.20 10.90 4.46
N GLN A 264 0.00 9.58 4.47
CA GLN A 264 -1.07 8.59 4.55
C GLN A 264 -0.68 7.53 5.57
N PHE A 265 -1.60 7.23 6.48
CA PHE A 265 -1.37 6.26 7.53
C PHE A 265 -2.58 5.35 7.71
N GLN A 266 -2.33 4.05 7.68
CA GLN A 266 -3.32 3.02 7.95
C GLN A 266 -2.79 2.07 9.04
N TYR A 267 -3.56 1.89 10.10
CA TYR A 267 -3.30 0.91 11.16
C TYR A 267 -4.56 0.11 11.44
N GLU A 268 -4.55 -1.18 11.08
CA GLU A 268 -5.65 -2.12 11.26
C GLU A 268 -5.15 -3.34 12.03
N THR A 269 -5.88 -3.75 13.06
CA THR A 269 -5.50 -4.89 13.91
C THR A 269 -6.31 -6.14 13.56
N CYS A 270 -5.74 -7.33 13.76
CA CYS A 270 -6.48 -8.58 13.60
C CYS A 270 -7.35 -8.93 14.83
N ARG A 271 -7.04 -8.31 15.96
CA ARG A 271 -7.72 -8.42 17.26
C ARG A 271 -7.63 -7.07 17.95
N TYR A 272 -8.59 -6.76 18.81
CA TYR A 272 -8.56 -5.51 19.55
C TYR A 272 -7.23 -5.27 20.27
N ASP A 273 -6.64 -4.13 19.98
CA ASP A 273 -5.37 -3.69 20.54
C ASP A 273 -5.61 -2.79 21.76
N LYS A 274 -5.22 -3.31 22.91
CA LYS A 274 -5.37 -2.68 24.23
C LYS A 274 -4.35 -1.60 24.53
N TYR A 275 -3.27 -1.50 23.77
CA TYR A 275 -2.11 -0.70 24.16
C TYR A 275 -1.83 0.47 23.23
N SER A 276 -2.25 0.41 21.96
CA SER A 276 -1.94 1.46 20.98
C SER A 276 -2.50 2.84 21.32
N HIS A 277 -3.66 2.90 21.98
CA HIS A 277 -4.30 4.15 22.39
C HIS A 277 -3.39 5.03 23.27
N LEU A 278 -2.49 4.42 24.06
CA LEU A 278 -1.56 5.14 24.95
C LEU A 278 -0.50 5.97 24.21
N TYR A 279 -0.24 5.67 22.94
CA TYR A 279 0.90 6.23 22.20
C TYR A 279 0.53 6.86 20.87
N LEU A 280 -0.56 6.42 20.23
CA LEU A 280 -0.87 6.81 18.86
C LEU A 280 -1.09 8.32 18.69
N SER A 281 -1.70 9.00 19.67
CA SER A 281 -2.00 10.43 19.53
C SER A 281 -0.72 11.26 19.46
N ASN A 282 0.21 10.97 20.36
CA ASN A 282 1.53 11.59 20.42
C ASN A 282 2.40 11.19 19.22
N ALA A 283 2.25 9.96 18.73
CA ALA A 283 3.01 9.50 17.59
C ALA A 283 2.56 10.14 16.28
N LEU A 284 1.27 10.48 16.14
CA LEU A 284 0.70 11.02 14.90
C LEU A 284 0.48 12.54 14.92
N SER A 285 0.46 13.17 16.09
CA SER A 285 0.29 14.61 16.23
C SER A 285 1.36 15.38 15.44
N HIS A 286 0.97 16.56 14.95
CA HIS A 286 1.83 17.47 14.18
C HIS A 286 2.35 16.93 12.83
N LYS A 287 1.89 15.74 12.38
CA LYS A 287 2.20 15.24 11.03
C LYS A 287 1.17 15.76 10.03
N ASN A 288 1.61 16.06 8.82
CA ASN A 288 0.72 16.51 7.75
C ASN A 288 0.01 15.33 7.06
N ILE A 289 -0.80 14.60 7.83
CA ILE A 289 -1.56 13.44 7.34
C ILE A 289 -2.80 13.93 6.60
N SER A 290 -2.99 13.41 5.39
CA SER A 290 -4.14 13.68 4.52
C SER A 290 -5.15 12.53 4.49
N ILE A 291 -4.70 11.29 4.74
CA ILE A 291 -5.51 10.08 4.80
C ILE A 291 -5.16 9.35 6.09
N LEU A 292 -6.14 9.20 6.97
CA LEU A 292 -6.00 8.51 8.24
C LEU A 292 -7.03 7.38 8.35
N GLU A 293 -6.54 6.17 8.51
CA GLU A 293 -7.35 4.96 8.67
C GLU A 293 -6.91 4.21 9.94
N LEU A 294 -7.79 4.09 10.93
CA LEU A 294 -7.52 3.39 12.18
C LEU A 294 -8.60 2.34 12.45
N GLY A 295 -8.20 1.09 12.64
CA GLY A 295 -9.09 -0.05 12.86
C GLY A 295 -8.67 -0.90 14.05
N GLY A 296 -9.61 -1.18 14.95
CA GLY A 296 -9.47 -2.19 16.01
C GLY A 296 -8.55 -1.80 17.18
N VAL A 297 -8.43 -0.51 17.51
CA VAL A 297 -7.82 -0.04 18.77
C VAL A 297 -8.92 0.02 19.84
N GLU A 298 -8.80 -0.76 20.91
CA GLU A 298 -9.90 -1.03 21.87
C GLU A 298 -10.36 0.22 22.62
N ASP A 299 -9.39 1.01 23.11
CA ASP A 299 -9.63 2.12 24.03
C ASP A 299 -9.49 3.50 23.38
N LEU A 300 -9.43 3.59 22.04
CA LEU A 300 -9.33 4.86 21.32
C LEU A 300 -10.53 5.77 21.64
N GLN A 301 -10.27 7.01 22.08
CA GLN A 301 -11.29 8.00 22.44
C GLN A 301 -11.38 9.14 21.42
N SER A 302 -12.47 9.90 21.49
CA SER A 302 -12.66 11.11 20.66
C SER A 302 -11.58 12.18 20.89
N ILE A 303 -11.07 12.29 22.12
CA ILE A 303 -9.99 13.23 22.45
C ILE A 303 -8.68 12.88 21.72
N ASP A 304 -8.40 11.60 21.51
CA ASP A 304 -7.22 11.16 20.75
C ASP A 304 -7.35 11.57 19.28
N ILE A 305 -8.52 11.38 18.69
CA ILE A 305 -8.82 11.80 17.31
C ILE A 305 -8.68 13.33 17.20
N ALA A 306 -9.24 14.09 18.14
CA ALA A 306 -9.10 15.55 18.16
C ALA A 306 -7.61 15.96 18.20
N GLN A 307 -6.79 15.31 19.02
CA GLN A 307 -5.36 15.60 19.12
C GLN A 307 -4.60 15.26 17.82
N ILE A 308 -4.88 14.11 17.20
CA ILE A 308 -4.24 13.68 15.95
C ILE A 308 -4.60 14.62 14.80
N THR A 309 -5.87 15.00 14.73
CA THR A 309 -6.43 15.74 13.60
C THR A 309 -6.24 17.26 13.74
N ALA A 310 -5.85 17.74 14.91
CA ALA A 310 -5.58 19.15 15.17
C ALA A 310 -4.58 19.73 14.17
N ASN A 311 -4.97 20.83 13.51
CA ASN A 311 -4.18 21.56 12.51
C ASN A 311 -3.71 20.72 11.30
N CYS A 312 -4.32 19.55 11.07
CA CYS A 312 -4.00 18.67 9.95
C CYS A 312 -5.00 18.87 8.81
N GLN A 313 -4.53 18.82 7.56
CA GLN A 313 -5.40 18.87 6.38
C GLN A 313 -5.90 17.48 5.98
N ILE A 314 -6.57 16.81 6.92
CA ILE A 314 -7.13 15.48 6.68
C ILE A 314 -8.29 15.62 5.70
N ARG A 315 -8.25 14.83 4.63
CA ARG A 315 -9.29 14.75 3.59
C ARG A 315 -10.07 13.45 3.67
N HIS A 316 -9.42 12.36 4.08
CA HIS A 316 -10.05 11.06 4.28
C HIS A 316 -9.83 10.60 5.71
N LEU A 317 -10.92 10.34 6.42
CA LEU A 317 -10.92 9.87 7.80
C LEU A 317 -11.76 8.60 7.91
N SER A 318 -11.13 7.50 8.31
CA SER A 318 -11.78 6.21 8.52
C SER A 318 -11.38 5.66 9.88
N ILE A 319 -12.32 5.65 10.83
CA ILE A 319 -12.05 5.20 12.20
C ILE A 319 -13.07 4.13 12.57
N VAL A 320 -12.58 2.89 12.66
CA VAL A 320 -13.37 1.69 12.93
C VAL A 320 -12.87 1.09 14.24
N CYS A 321 -13.24 1.71 15.36
CA CYS A 321 -12.79 1.33 16.70
C CYS A 321 -13.98 1.24 17.67
N PRO A 322 -14.00 0.30 18.64
CA PRO A 322 -15.21 0.00 19.44
C PRO A 322 -15.82 1.18 20.20
N LYS A 323 -15.00 2.10 20.68
CA LYS A 323 -15.43 3.26 21.47
C LYS A 323 -15.67 4.53 20.64
N ILE A 324 -15.42 4.47 19.34
CA ILE A 324 -15.67 5.58 18.43
C ILE A 324 -17.04 5.40 17.80
N ILE A 325 -17.98 6.23 18.23
CA ILE A 325 -19.37 6.25 17.76
C ILE A 325 -19.66 7.59 17.08
N ILE A 326 -20.85 7.76 16.49
CA ILE A 326 -21.20 9.00 15.79
C ILE A 326 -21.02 10.26 16.68
N ASP A 327 -21.37 10.16 17.96
CA ASP A 327 -21.22 11.25 18.93
C ASP A 327 -19.77 11.65 19.17
N SER A 328 -18.81 10.73 18.95
CA SER A 328 -17.39 11.03 19.07
C SER A 328 -16.99 12.16 18.12
N TYR A 329 -17.58 12.25 16.92
CA TYR A 329 -17.28 13.28 15.92
C TYR A 329 -17.90 14.65 16.23
N LEU A 330 -18.84 14.71 17.17
CA LEU A 330 -19.41 15.96 17.67
C LEU A 330 -18.56 16.60 18.77
N ASN A 331 -17.42 16.00 19.12
CA ASN A 331 -16.44 16.63 20.00
C ASN A 331 -15.91 17.92 19.35
N GLY A 332 -15.91 19.03 20.10
CA GLY A 332 -15.51 20.35 19.61
C GLY A 332 -14.12 20.41 18.95
N GLY A 333 -13.20 19.52 19.34
CA GLY A 333 -11.88 19.44 18.70
C GLY A 333 -11.87 18.79 17.30
N ILE A 334 -12.89 17.99 16.96
CA ILE A 334 -13.00 17.27 15.68
C ILE A 334 -13.86 18.04 14.67
N ILE A 335 -14.87 18.78 15.14
CA ILE A 335 -15.80 19.53 14.27
C ILE A 335 -15.09 20.37 13.18
N PRO A 336 -14.01 21.13 13.48
CA PRO A 336 -13.30 21.89 12.45
C PRO A 336 -12.74 21.03 11.32
N VAL A 337 -12.36 19.79 11.63
CA VAL A 337 -11.78 18.84 10.67
C VAL A 337 -12.87 18.25 9.79
N LEU A 338 -14.09 18.02 10.31
CA LEU A 338 -15.23 17.54 9.51
C LEU A 338 -15.47 18.45 8.29
N GLY A 339 -15.36 19.77 8.48
CA GLY A 339 -15.51 20.75 7.40
C GLY A 339 -14.41 20.72 6.34
N LEU A 340 -13.34 19.93 6.53
CA LEU A 340 -12.26 19.74 5.56
C LEU A 340 -12.38 18.41 4.80
N LEU A 341 -13.05 17.42 5.37
CA LEU A 341 -13.15 16.06 4.83
C LEU A 341 -13.81 16.04 3.44
N ALA A 342 -13.22 15.25 2.55
CA ALA A 342 -13.83 14.77 1.34
C ALA A 342 -14.56 13.45 1.59
N THR A 343 -14.04 12.62 2.49
CA THR A 343 -14.61 11.31 2.81
C THR A 343 -14.55 11.05 4.31
N LEU A 344 -15.65 10.55 4.87
CA LEU A 344 -15.73 10.04 6.24
C LEU A 344 -16.26 8.62 6.20
N LEU A 345 -15.51 7.67 6.76
CA LEU A 345 -15.99 6.31 7.00
C LEU A 345 -16.37 6.12 8.47
N ILE A 346 -17.59 5.65 8.69
CA ILE A 346 -18.12 5.27 10.00
C ILE A 346 -18.58 3.81 10.01
N GLN A 347 -18.50 3.17 11.17
CA GLN A 347 -19.13 1.88 11.43
C GLN A 347 -20.36 2.09 12.32
N CYS A 348 -21.47 1.45 11.96
CA CYS A 348 -22.71 1.49 12.72
C CYS A 348 -23.19 0.07 13.05
N GLU A 349 -23.76 -0.07 14.23
CA GLU A 349 -24.39 -1.31 14.68
C GLU A 349 -25.84 -1.42 14.21
N ALA A 350 -26.40 -2.62 14.30
CA ALA A 350 -27.77 -2.97 13.93
C ALA A 350 -28.88 -2.16 14.63
N THR A 351 -28.55 -1.45 15.71
CA THR A 351 -29.48 -0.66 16.53
C THR A 351 -29.92 0.64 15.88
N TYR A 352 -29.20 1.11 14.85
CA TYR A 352 -29.55 2.33 14.13
C TYR A 352 -30.85 2.14 13.34
N ALA A 353 -31.89 2.86 13.75
CA ALA A 353 -33.23 2.74 13.18
C ALA A 353 -33.88 4.12 12.96
N LEU A 354 -34.90 4.16 12.10
CA LEU A 354 -35.60 5.39 11.71
C LEU A 354 -36.37 6.05 12.86
N ASP A 355 -36.82 5.24 13.82
CA ASP A 355 -37.55 5.62 15.03
C ASP A 355 -36.64 6.15 16.14
N ASP A 356 -35.32 5.90 16.07
CA ASP A 356 -34.35 6.52 16.97
C ASP A 356 -34.03 7.96 16.51
N LEU A 357 -34.90 8.88 16.93
CA LEU A 357 -34.77 10.30 16.61
C LEU A 357 -33.46 10.89 17.13
N GLU A 358 -32.96 10.45 18.29
CA GLU A 358 -31.77 11.00 18.90
C GLU A 358 -30.53 10.65 18.08
N SER A 359 -30.31 9.36 17.80
CA SER A 359 -29.18 8.89 16.98
C SER A 359 -29.22 9.48 15.57
N ARG A 360 -30.41 9.58 14.98
CA ARG A 360 -30.62 10.22 13.67
C ARG A 360 -30.22 11.70 13.69
N GLN A 361 -30.63 12.46 14.69
CA GLN A 361 -30.25 13.87 14.83
C GLN A 361 -28.73 14.04 14.97
N LYS A 362 -28.07 13.14 15.69
CA LYS A 362 -26.61 13.14 15.86
C LYS A 362 -25.89 12.93 14.53
N VAL A 363 -26.30 11.94 13.73
CA VAL A 363 -25.80 11.71 12.37
C VAL A 363 -26.00 12.96 11.50
N ILE A 364 -27.19 13.54 11.50
CA ILE A 364 -27.49 14.75 10.72
C ILE A 364 -26.57 15.91 11.11
N ARG A 365 -26.29 16.10 12.41
CA ARG A 365 -25.37 17.16 12.89
C ARG A 365 -23.94 16.95 12.39
N VAL A 366 -23.43 15.72 12.42
CA VAL A 366 -22.12 15.38 11.85
C VAL A 366 -22.10 15.70 10.35
N LEU A 367 -23.10 15.24 9.60
CA LEU A 367 -23.18 15.45 8.15
C LEU A 367 -23.33 16.93 7.77
N LYS A 368 -24.07 17.72 8.55
CA LYS A 368 -24.16 19.18 8.34
C LYS A 368 -22.84 19.91 8.60
N SER A 369 -21.93 19.29 9.36
CA SER A 369 -20.60 19.85 9.64
C SER A 369 -19.57 19.52 8.56
N MET A 370 -19.88 18.60 7.65
CA MET A 370 -19.03 18.25 6.50
C MET A 370 -19.32 19.16 5.29
N LYS A 371 -18.39 19.23 4.33
CA LYS A 371 -18.63 19.94 3.04
C LYS A 371 -19.77 19.29 2.27
N VAL A 372 -20.55 20.04 1.48
CA VAL A 372 -21.74 19.51 0.78
C VAL A 372 -21.42 18.35 -0.17
N ASP A 373 -20.28 18.42 -0.85
CA ASP A 373 -19.78 17.42 -1.79
C ASP A 373 -19.06 16.23 -1.12
N ALA A 374 -18.90 16.25 0.20
CA ALA A 374 -18.24 15.17 0.92
C ALA A 374 -19.09 13.89 0.93
N ILE A 375 -18.41 12.75 0.74
CA ILE A 375 -18.98 11.41 0.69
C ILE A 375 -18.98 10.82 2.09
N LEU A 376 -20.12 10.27 2.50
CA LEU A 376 -20.22 9.43 3.69
C LEU A 376 -20.11 7.96 3.29
N GLU A 377 -19.12 7.28 3.83
CA GLU A 377 -18.94 5.83 3.74
C GLU A 377 -19.43 5.19 5.04
N VAL A 378 -20.25 4.15 4.91
CA VAL A 378 -20.87 3.49 6.07
C VAL A 378 -20.69 1.99 5.98
N ILE A 379 -20.08 1.41 7.00
CA ILE A 379 -20.16 -0.02 7.29
C ILE A 379 -21.29 -0.21 8.29
N HIS A 380 -22.42 -0.78 7.86
CA HIS A 380 -23.53 -1.08 8.75
C HIS A 380 -23.57 -2.59 9.02
N VAL A 381 -23.34 -2.96 10.28
CA VAL A 381 -23.40 -4.33 10.75
C VAL A 381 -24.85 -4.77 10.85
N VAL A 382 -25.24 -5.74 10.03
CA VAL A 382 -26.57 -6.33 10.06
C VAL A 382 -26.44 -7.83 10.27
N ASP A 383 -27.33 -8.41 11.06
CA ASP A 383 -27.46 -9.87 11.07
C ASP A 383 -27.89 -10.32 9.67
N ASN A 384 -27.63 -11.59 9.33
CA ASN A 384 -27.89 -12.17 8.01
C ASN A 384 -29.41 -12.34 7.71
N HIS A 385 -30.17 -11.25 7.81
CA HIS A 385 -31.61 -11.17 7.74
C HIS A 385 -32.06 -10.00 6.85
N ALA A 386 -32.74 -10.34 5.75
CA ALA A 386 -33.14 -9.37 4.72
C ALA A 386 -34.05 -8.24 5.23
N ALA A 387 -34.86 -8.47 6.28
CA ALA A 387 -35.72 -7.42 6.84
C ALA A 387 -34.92 -6.34 7.58
N GLN A 388 -33.86 -6.74 8.29
CA GLN A 388 -32.97 -5.82 8.99
C GLN A 388 -32.12 -5.02 8.01
N ALA A 389 -31.57 -5.68 7.00
CA ALA A 389 -30.88 -4.99 5.90
C ALA A 389 -31.78 -3.97 5.18
N ALA A 390 -33.04 -4.30 4.91
CA ALA A 390 -33.98 -3.36 4.30
C ALA A 390 -34.24 -2.14 5.21
N ARG A 391 -34.35 -2.35 6.53
CA ARG A 391 -34.47 -1.25 7.50
C ARG A 391 -33.23 -0.36 7.52
N ALA A 392 -32.04 -0.94 7.52
CA ALA A 392 -30.77 -0.21 7.46
C ALA A 392 -30.65 0.62 6.17
N MET A 393 -30.97 0.04 5.00
CA MET A 393 -31.01 0.78 3.73
C MET A 393 -32.02 1.93 3.77
N SER A 394 -33.22 1.68 4.31
CA SER A 394 -34.26 2.71 4.46
C SER A 394 -33.80 3.87 5.37
N TYR A 395 -33.12 3.55 6.47
CA TYR A 395 -32.52 4.53 7.37
C TYR A 395 -31.55 5.45 6.64
N TRP A 396 -30.59 4.88 5.90
CA TRP A 396 -29.60 5.69 5.17
C TRP A 396 -30.18 6.46 3.99
N LEU A 397 -31.19 5.93 3.31
CA LEU A 397 -31.94 6.67 2.29
C LEU A 397 -32.62 7.91 2.87
N GLU A 398 -33.19 7.78 4.07
CA GLU A 398 -33.84 8.89 4.74
C GLU A 398 -32.83 9.95 5.21
N ILE A 399 -31.72 9.53 5.82
CA ILE A 399 -30.61 10.43 6.18
C ILE A 399 -30.07 11.16 4.94
N SER A 400 -29.84 10.43 3.85
CA SER A 400 -29.39 10.99 2.58
C SER A 400 -30.36 12.05 2.05
N ARG A 401 -31.67 11.77 2.10
CA ARG A 401 -32.73 12.70 1.69
C ARG A 401 -32.75 13.98 2.54
N GLU A 402 -32.59 13.86 3.85
CA GLU A 402 -32.62 15.00 4.77
C GLU A 402 -31.36 15.87 4.73
N THR A 403 -30.25 15.30 4.28
CA THR A 403 -28.96 15.98 4.23
C THR A 403 -28.54 16.37 2.82
N ASP A 404 -29.28 15.93 1.79
CA ASP A 404 -28.96 16.09 0.37
C ASP A 404 -27.56 15.57 0.02
N ARG A 405 -27.23 14.37 0.51
CA ARG A 405 -25.89 13.79 0.43
C ARG A 405 -25.89 12.40 -0.16
N THR A 406 -24.79 12.07 -0.83
CA THR A 406 -24.52 10.71 -1.29
C THR A 406 -23.96 9.86 -0.14
N VAL A 407 -24.57 8.71 0.09
CA VAL A 407 -24.09 7.73 1.09
C VAL A 407 -23.63 6.46 0.37
N MET A 408 -22.38 6.06 0.56
CA MET A 408 -21.84 4.78 0.16
C MET A 408 -22.06 3.78 1.30
N LEU A 409 -22.88 2.76 1.08
CA LEU A 409 -23.31 1.82 2.12
C LEU A 409 -22.77 0.42 1.85
N LYS A 410 -21.98 -0.09 2.79
CA LYS A 410 -21.58 -1.49 2.86
C LYS A 410 -22.33 -2.17 4.00
N LEU A 411 -23.06 -3.23 3.69
CA LEU A 411 -23.65 -4.09 4.71
C LEU A 411 -22.67 -5.22 5.07
N SER A 412 -22.30 -5.33 6.35
CA SER A 412 -21.44 -6.41 6.84
C SER A 412 -22.25 -7.52 7.50
N ASP A 413 -21.65 -8.71 7.62
CA ASP A 413 -22.24 -9.93 8.22
C ASP A 413 -23.52 -10.46 7.56
N ILE A 414 -23.71 -10.10 6.28
CA ILE A 414 -24.82 -10.55 5.44
C ILE A 414 -24.33 -11.14 4.12
N SER A 415 -25.09 -12.11 3.61
CA SER A 415 -24.88 -12.72 2.29
C SER A 415 -25.48 -11.86 1.17
N GLN A 416 -24.89 -11.92 -0.03
CA GLN A 416 -25.36 -11.16 -1.19
C GLN A 416 -26.85 -11.46 -1.50
N ASP A 417 -27.24 -12.73 -1.48
CA ASP A 417 -28.65 -13.14 -1.69
C ASP A 417 -29.62 -12.44 -0.73
N ARG A 418 -29.20 -12.21 0.52
CA ARG A 418 -30.03 -11.53 1.52
C ARG A 418 -30.05 -10.02 1.30
N VAL A 419 -28.97 -9.43 0.82
CA VAL A 419 -28.93 -8.03 0.36
C VAL A 419 -29.91 -7.84 -0.81
N ASP A 420 -29.86 -8.72 -1.81
CA ASP A 420 -30.75 -8.63 -2.98
C ASP A 420 -32.23 -8.82 -2.61
N GLN A 421 -32.51 -9.74 -1.68
CA GLN A 421 -33.85 -9.89 -1.10
C GLN A 421 -34.30 -8.64 -0.33
N ALA A 422 -33.38 -7.98 0.41
CA ALA A 422 -33.66 -6.75 1.14
C ALA A 422 -34.02 -5.60 0.20
N VAL A 423 -33.27 -5.44 -0.89
CA VAL A 423 -33.55 -4.49 -1.98
C VAL A 423 -34.95 -4.74 -2.56
N GLY A 424 -35.24 -5.99 -2.93
CA GLY A 424 -36.55 -6.35 -3.49
C GLY A 424 -37.71 -6.19 -2.50
N ARG A 425 -37.45 -6.29 -1.19
CA ARG A 425 -38.42 -5.96 -0.14
C ARG A 425 -38.65 -4.46 -0.04
N LEU A 426 -37.59 -3.68 -0.06
CA LEU A 426 -37.64 -2.22 0.07
C LEU A 426 -38.42 -1.59 -1.09
N ILE A 427 -38.11 -1.98 -2.33
CA ILE A 427 -38.79 -1.47 -3.54
C ILE A 427 -40.29 -1.83 -3.54
N ARG A 428 -40.66 -3.02 -3.05
CA ARG A 428 -42.07 -3.45 -3.01
C ARG A 428 -42.88 -2.81 -1.88
N LYS A 429 -42.26 -2.51 -0.74
CA LYS A 429 -42.96 -2.06 0.48
C LYS A 429 -42.91 -0.56 0.69
N CYS A 430 -41.90 0.13 0.19
CA CYS A 430 -41.73 1.55 0.38
C CYS A 430 -42.10 2.28 -0.91
N GLU A 431 -43.27 2.90 -0.91
CA GLU A 431 -43.68 3.81 -1.97
C GLU A 431 -42.59 4.90 -2.14
N ASN A 432 -42.20 5.15 -3.39
CA ASN A 432 -41.17 6.12 -3.79
C ASN A 432 -39.70 5.70 -3.61
N VAL A 433 -39.40 4.43 -3.28
CA VAL A 433 -38.03 3.91 -3.43
C VAL A 433 -37.87 3.32 -4.82
N MET A 434 -36.96 3.89 -5.61
CA MET A 434 -36.66 3.44 -6.96
C MET A 434 -35.25 2.89 -7.05
N LYS A 435 -35.08 1.84 -7.86
CA LYS A 435 -33.77 1.42 -8.34
C LYS A 435 -33.37 2.33 -9.50
N ALA A 436 -32.37 3.17 -9.29
CA ALA A 436 -32.00 4.19 -10.26
C ALA A 436 -31.05 3.64 -11.33
N SER A 437 -30.05 2.85 -10.94
CA SER A 437 -29.08 2.23 -11.86
C SER A 437 -28.22 1.18 -11.14
N PHE A 438 -27.53 0.37 -11.93
CA PHE A 438 -26.29 -0.28 -11.50
C PHE A 438 -25.13 0.58 -11.98
N GLN A 439 -24.19 0.88 -11.10
CA GLN A 439 -22.90 1.48 -11.45
C GLN A 439 -21.83 0.49 -11.04
N SER A 440 -21.24 -0.18 -12.03
CA SER A 440 -20.20 -1.20 -11.87
C SER A 440 -20.50 -2.19 -10.74
N ASN A 441 -20.01 -1.89 -9.55
CA ASN A 441 -19.99 -2.73 -8.36
C ASN A 441 -20.98 -2.29 -7.26
N SER A 442 -21.83 -1.30 -7.56
CA SER A 442 -22.81 -0.74 -6.64
C SER A 442 -24.22 -0.67 -7.22
N LEU A 443 -25.19 -0.86 -6.33
CA LEU A 443 -26.60 -0.65 -6.63
C LEU A 443 -27.04 0.72 -6.12
N VAL A 444 -27.53 1.57 -7.02
CA VAL A 444 -28.02 2.89 -6.65
C VAL A 444 -29.52 2.83 -6.33
N LEU A 445 -29.86 3.19 -5.09
CA LEU A 445 -31.23 3.34 -4.62
C LEU A 445 -31.53 4.82 -4.38
N THR A 446 -32.72 5.26 -4.77
CA THR A 446 -33.16 6.65 -4.61
C THR A 446 -34.53 6.77 -3.96
N ARG A 447 -34.72 7.82 -3.16
CA ARG A 447 -36.02 8.20 -2.57
C ARG A 447 -36.16 9.73 -2.54
N GLY A 448 -36.92 10.30 -3.47
CA GLY A 448 -36.90 11.75 -3.71
C GLY A 448 -35.50 12.20 -4.13
N ASN A 449 -34.92 13.17 -3.42
CA ASN A 449 -33.54 13.62 -3.65
C ASN A 449 -32.48 12.75 -2.96
N GLY A 450 -32.88 11.89 -2.02
CA GLY A 450 -31.94 10.99 -1.34
C GLY A 450 -31.42 9.90 -2.27
N ARG A 451 -30.12 9.62 -2.18
CA ARG A 451 -29.40 8.61 -2.96
C ARG A 451 -28.41 7.85 -2.08
N ILE A 452 -28.50 6.52 -2.11
CA ILE A 452 -27.49 5.64 -1.53
C ILE A 452 -26.92 4.69 -2.58
N HIS A 453 -25.64 4.38 -2.46
CA HIS A 453 -24.93 3.38 -3.26
C HIS A 453 -24.68 2.18 -2.36
N VAL A 454 -25.42 1.10 -2.59
CA VAL A 454 -25.24 -0.15 -1.85
C VAL A 454 -24.15 -0.96 -2.54
N LEU A 455 -23.02 -1.11 -1.87
CA LEU A 455 -21.91 -1.92 -2.36
C LEU A 455 -22.27 -3.40 -2.27
N ASP A 456 -21.87 -4.17 -3.28
CA ASP A 456 -21.99 -5.63 -3.22
C ASP A 456 -21.08 -6.22 -2.14
N LYS A 457 -21.16 -7.52 -1.88
CA LYS A 457 -20.33 -8.20 -0.87
C LYS A 457 -18.83 -8.18 -1.17
N TYR A 458 -18.43 -8.16 -2.43
CA TYR A 458 -17.03 -8.32 -2.85
C TYR A 458 -16.31 -7.00 -3.07
N THR A 459 -17.03 -5.89 -3.07
CA THR A 459 -16.53 -4.55 -3.34
C THR A 459 -16.35 -3.75 -2.07
N TRP A 460 -15.32 -2.93 -2.03
CA TRP A 460 -15.00 -2.07 -0.92
C TRP A 460 -14.94 -0.61 -1.36
N PHE A 461 -14.87 0.27 -0.37
CA PHE A 461 -14.76 1.70 -0.62
C PHE A 461 -13.46 2.00 -1.38
N GLY A 462 -13.56 2.83 -2.43
CA GLY A 462 -12.43 3.26 -3.25
C GLY A 462 -11.98 2.29 -4.35
N ASP A 463 -12.62 1.11 -4.50
CA ASP A 463 -12.29 0.20 -5.60
C ASP A 463 -12.66 0.77 -6.99
N ASP A 464 -13.64 1.67 -7.03
CA ASP A 464 -14.14 2.31 -8.26
C ASP A 464 -13.22 3.44 -8.78
N GLU A 465 -12.27 3.94 -7.99
CA GLU A 465 -11.40 5.08 -8.37
C GLU A 465 -10.25 4.69 -9.33
N TYR A 466 -10.09 3.40 -9.65
CA TYR A 466 -8.98 2.89 -10.47
C TYR A 466 -9.35 2.57 -11.93
N GLU A 467 -10.59 2.87 -12.37
CA GLU A 467 -11.04 2.67 -13.76
C GLU A 467 -11.07 3.95 -14.63
N GLN A 468 -10.44 5.06 -14.22
CA GLN A 468 -10.33 6.26 -15.06
C GLN A 468 -8.90 6.58 -15.50
#